data_AF-A0A847NSG7-F1
#
_entry.id   AF-A0A847NSG7-F1
#
_cell.length_a   1.000
_cell.length_b   1.000
_cell.length_c   1.000
_cell.angle_alpha   90.00
_cell.angle_beta   90.00
_cell.angle_gamma   90.00
#
_symmetry.space_group_name_H-M   'P 1'
#
loop_
_entity.id
_entity.type
_entity.pdbx_description
1 polymer ?
#
loop_
_entity_poly.entity_id
_entity_poly.type
_entity_poly.pdbx_seq_one_letter_code
_entity_poly.pdbx_strand_id
1 'polypeptide(L)'
;MKKNTALLLSFIVVTLIVTIGISFAYFTAQFTGGETTDTITVTGGRMNITYDGGPNINIANIIPDNSPAAIKTFTVTGNNNTEIPMGYKLSLVVEANDFSEEALKYKLNGTNTDNNGTVAPNIDMTNIGTGTKTIELGTATFDVPTGGNKIHTYRLEIYFPNQEYNQNIDQEKTFGAYVLIENYTAPQNISLHDAILAQGGGAATIESKGNPNFTQIATSTDTGLYASLDEYGTSYYYRGQKDLLNNNVIWGGFQWKIIRINGDGSIRLLYNGTEEEFNIMGYVNSTGLNTQIGTSTWNSAGGDNKYIGYMYGGTSGVSSSSREEVILNETNSNIKTYLETWYQNSILGKSYESQVADNLFCNNRTLLSGQGYGVYNSNYGEYYNLSSKLPSLKCPDKNDRFTKEDTEVGNGNLEYPIGLVTNSELIFGGLAEAQVGTSIYLTTNQNFWTFSPYNFYYPNPTVIYLNDYGSISSNGVSGSLGVRPVLSIKGNVRVTGDGSMNNPFKAI
;
A
#
# COMPACT_ATOMS: atom_id res chain seq x y z
N MET A 1 8.76 30.15 -91.16
CA MET A 1 8.36 29.09 -90.19
C MET A 1 9.07 29.13 -88.82
N LYS A 2 10.17 29.86 -88.61
CA LYS A 2 10.92 29.83 -87.31
C LYS A 2 10.29 30.58 -86.13
N LYS A 3 9.33 31.50 -86.35
CA LYS A 3 8.80 32.38 -85.28
C LYS A 3 7.71 31.73 -84.41
N ASN A 4 6.93 30.78 -84.96
CA ASN A 4 5.85 30.14 -84.20
C ASN A 4 6.34 28.98 -83.32
N THR A 5 7.45 28.33 -83.68
CA THR A 5 8.04 27.23 -82.89
C THR A 5 8.70 27.72 -81.61
N ALA A 6 9.29 28.92 -81.63
CA ALA A 6 9.91 29.53 -80.45
C ALA A 6 8.86 29.96 -79.40
N LEU A 7 7.71 30.46 -79.86
CA LEU A 7 6.61 30.85 -78.97
C LEU A 7 5.94 29.63 -78.31
N LEU A 8 5.83 28.52 -79.05
CA LEU A 8 5.27 27.26 -78.52
C LEU A 8 6.21 26.61 -77.49
N LEU A 9 7.54 26.62 -77.74
CA LEU A 9 8.52 26.13 -76.77
C LEU A 9 8.53 26.98 -75.49
N SER A 10 8.44 28.30 -75.62
CA SER A 10 8.34 29.21 -74.48
C SER A 10 7.10 28.94 -73.65
N PHE A 11 5.96 28.63 -74.26
CA PHE A 11 4.73 28.34 -73.53
C PHE A 11 4.83 27.01 -72.78
N ILE A 12 5.38 25.96 -73.40
CA ILE A 12 5.58 24.64 -72.78
C ILE A 12 6.56 24.69 -71.61
N VAL A 13 7.67 25.44 -71.74
CA VAL A 13 8.66 25.57 -70.66
C VAL A 13 8.08 26.38 -69.49
N VAL A 14 7.27 27.41 -69.75
CA VAL A 14 6.62 28.19 -68.69
C VAL A 14 5.52 27.37 -68.00
N THR A 15 4.71 26.58 -68.71
CA THR A 15 3.76 25.67 -68.04
C THR A 15 4.47 24.55 -67.27
N LEU A 16 5.61 24.03 -67.76
CA LEU A 16 6.37 23.01 -67.03
C LEU A 16 7.03 23.58 -65.75
N ILE A 17 7.49 24.83 -65.77
CA ILE A 17 8.05 25.49 -64.57
C ILE A 17 6.94 25.86 -63.58
N VAL A 18 5.76 26.25 -64.08
CA VAL A 18 4.60 26.53 -63.21
C VAL A 18 4.02 25.25 -62.62
N THR A 19 4.03 24.11 -63.31
CA THR A 19 3.58 22.82 -62.73
C THR A 19 4.60 22.17 -61.80
N ILE A 20 5.90 22.36 -62.02
CA ILE A 20 6.94 21.95 -61.06
C ILE A 20 6.92 22.86 -59.81
N GLY A 21 6.47 24.11 -59.95
CA GLY A 21 6.35 25.07 -58.85
C GLY A 21 5.17 24.85 -57.88
N ILE A 22 4.25 23.91 -58.14
CA ILE A 22 3.11 23.62 -57.24
C ILE A 22 3.32 22.36 -56.39
N SER A 23 4.47 21.68 -56.52
CA SER A 23 4.72 20.40 -55.88
C SER A 23 5.68 20.49 -54.69
N PHE A 24 5.53 21.48 -53.81
CA PHE A 24 6.03 21.40 -52.43
C PHE A 24 5.11 22.24 -51.53
N ALA A 25 3.85 21.81 -51.40
CA ALA A 25 3.09 22.16 -50.21
C ALA A 25 3.83 21.51 -49.03
N TYR A 26 4.64 22.30 -48.35
CA TYR A 26 5.23 21.96 -47.06
C TYR A 26 4.06 21.84 -46.07
N PHE A 27 3.45 20.65 -45.99
CA PHE A 27 2.52 20.34 -44.92
C PHE A 27 3.36 20.25 -43.63
N THR A 28 3.56 21.39 -42.97
CA THR A 28 3.81 21.34 -41.52
C THR A 28 2.50 20.85 -40.90
N ALA A 29 2.43 19.56 -40.56
CA ALA A 29 1.37 19.08 -39.68
C ALA A 29 1.38 19.98 -38.43
N GLN A 30 0.30 20.72 -38.20
CA GLN A 30 0.14 21.51 -36.99
C GLN A 30 -0.30 20.58 -35.87
N PHE A 31 0.68 20.04 -35.17
CA PHE A 31 0.46 19.31 -33.93
C PHE A 31 0.10 20.30 -32.82
N THR A 32 -0.95 19.99 -32.06
CA THR A 32 -1.47 20.86 -31.00
C THR A 32 -0.77 20.67 -29.66
N GLY A 33 -0.05 19.55 -29.47
CA GLY A 33 0.77 19.26 -28.30
C GLY A 33 2.25 19.60 -28.49
N GLY A 34 3.03 19.30 -27.45
CA GLY A 34 4.47 19.46 -27.44
C GLY A 34 5.06 19.65 -26.05
N GLU A 35 6.38 19.65 -26.01
CA GLU A 35 7.18 19.86 -24.80
C GLU A 35 7.02 21.31 -24.31
N THR A 36 6.09 21.54 -23.38
CA THR A 36 5.74 22.88 -22.87
C THR A 36 6.24 23.14 -21.45
N THR A 37 6.60 22.08 -20.71
CA THR A 37 7.12 22.15 -19.35
C THR A 37 8.64 22.04 -19.33
N ASP A 38 9.30 23.09 -18.82
CA ASP A 38 10.75 23.09 -18.57
C ASP A 38 11.08 22.66 -17.13
N THR A 39 10.08 22.50 -16.27
CA THR A 39 10.26 22.17 -14.86
C THR A 39 9.09 21.35 -14.32
N ILE A 40 9.38 20.49 -13.35
CA ILE A 40 8.40 19.73 -12.57
C ILE A 40 8.69 19.91 -11.09
N THR A 41 7.63 19.99 -10.28
CA THR A 41 7.74 20.13 -8.81
C THR A 41 7.21 18.88 -8.15
N VAL A 42 8.01 18.32 -7.25
CA VAL A 42 7.69 17.15 -6.41
C VAL A 42 7.91 17.52 -4.94
N THR A 43 7.45 16.67 -4.02
CA THR A 43 7.65 16.88 -2.58
C THR A 43 9.14 17.04 -2.21
N GLY A 44 10.02 16.33 -2.91
CA GLY A 44 11.48 16.39 -2.70
C GLY A 44 12.17 17.64 -3.29
N GLY A 45 11.44 18.51 -4.01
CA GLY A 45 11.99 19.72 -4.62
C GLY A 45 11.57 19.95 -6.08
N ARG A 46 12.30 20.82 -6.76
CA ARG A 46 12.06 21.17 -8.17
C ARG A 46 13.11 20.50 -9.05
N MET A 47 12.66 19.83 -10.11
CA MET A 47 13.53 19.31 -11.17
C MET A 47 13.40 20.18 -12.42
N ASN A 48 14.52 20.36 -13.12
CA ASN A 48 14.57 21.06 -14.40
C ASN A 48 14.67 20.05 -15.53
N ILE A 49 13.97 20.34 -16.63
CA ILE A 49 13.95 19.53 -17.84
C ILE A 49 14.60 20.34 -18.96
N THR A 50 15.48 19.71 -19.72
CA THR A 50 16.03 20.30 -20.95
C THR A 50 15.83 19.34 -22.10
N TYR A 51 15.13 19.81 -23.13
CA TYR A 51 14.93 19.08 -24.36
C TYR A 51 15.89 19.57 -25.44
N ASP A 52 16.54 18.64 -26.14
CA ASP A 52 17.33 18.92 -27.33
C ASP A 52 16.48 18.58 -28.58
N GLY A 53 16.53 19.41 -29.62
CA GLY A 53 15.85 19.11 -30.90
C GLY A 53 14.39 19.55 -31.08
N GLY A 54 13.94 20.65 -30.48
CA GLY A 54 12.61 21.26 -30.72
C GLY A 54 11.43 20.52 -30.06
N PRO A 55 10.24 21.12 -29.93
CA PRO A 55 9.19 20.65 -29.01
C PRO A 55 8.50 19.33 -29.41
N ASN A 56 8.71 18.88 -30.66
CA ASN A 56 8.01 17.74 -31.26
C ASN A 56 8.97 16.90 -32.09
N ILE A 57 8.77 15.58 -32.06
CA ILE A 57 9.36 14.59 -32.96
C ILE A 57 8.45 14.49 -34.18
N ASN A 58 8.94 14.95 -35.34
CA ASN A 58 8.19 14.93 -36.59
C ASN A 58 8.93 14.08 -37.62
N ILE A 59 8.26 13.07 -38.15
CA ILE A 59 8.79 12.16 -39.16
C ILE A 59 7.84 12.18 -40.36
N ALA A 60 8.40 12.45 -41.53
CA ALA A 60 7.70 12.39 -42.81
C ALA A 60 8.68 12.04 -43.91
N ASN A 61 8.20 11.39 -44.98
CA ASN A 61 8.99 11.08 -46.18
C ASN A 61 10.29 10.30 -45.90
N ILE A 62 10.27 9.40 -44.92
CA ILE A 62 11.41 8.52 -44.61
C ILE A 62 11.36 7.25 -45.45
N ILE A 63 12.53 6.65 -45.66
CA ILE A 63 12.69 5.34 -46.28
C ILE A 63 13.11 4.31 -45.21
N PRO A 64 12.82 3.00 -45.41
CA PRO A 64 13.26 1.99 -44.47
C PRO A 64 14.79 1.97 -44.32
N ASP A 65 15.28 2.12 -43.09
CA ASP A 65 16.69 2.09 -42.73
C ASP A 65 16.84 1.50 -41.32
N ASN A 66 17.92 0.77 -41.08
CA ASN A 66 18.19 0.21 -39.75
C ASN A 66 18.78 1.25 -38.78
N SER A 67 19.06 2.46 -39.25
CA SER A 67 19.45 3.63 -38.48
C SER A 67 18.21 4.38 -37.97
N PRO A 68 18.33 5.14 -36.87
CA PRO A 68 17.21 5.95 -36.37
C PRO A 68 16.71 6.94 -37.42
N ALA A 69 15.41 6.98 -37.64
CA ALA A 69 14.71 7.99 -38.42
C ALA A 69 14.59 9.31 -37.65
N ALA A 70 14.52 9.25 -36.32
CA ALA A 70 14.59 10.42 -35.45
C ALA A 70 15.33 10.07 -34.14
N ILE A 71 16.03 11.07 -33.60
CA ILE A 71 16.71 10.98 -32.31
C ILE A 71 16.26 12.18 -31.48
N LYS A 72 15.80 11.90 -30.27
CA LYS A 72 15.40 12.90 -29.28
C LYS A 72 16.24 12.70 -28.02
N THR A 73 16.99 13.72 -27.65
CA THR A 73 17.77 13.73 -26.41
C THR A 73 17.11 14.69 -25.42
N PHE A 74 16.99 14.28 -24.18
CA PHE A 74 16.49 15.14 -23.12
C PHE A 74 17.17 14.80 -21.79
N THR A 75 17.21 15.79 -20.90
CA THR A 75 17.81 15.64 -19.57
C THR A 75 16.83 16.07 -18.51
N VAL A 76 16.90 15.39 -17.37
CA VAL A 76 16.25 15.82 -16.13
C VAL A 76 17.36 16.11 -15.13
N THR A 77 17.34 17.30 -14.54
CA THR A 77 18.29 17.73 -13.53
C THR A 77 17.59 17.83 -12.19
N GLY A 78 18.05 17.02 -11.23
CA GLY A 78 17.58 17.03 -9.85
C GLY A 78 18.57 17.72 -8.91
N ASN A 79 18.07 18.51 -7.97
CA ASN A 79 18.83 18.98 -6.81
C ASN A 79 17.98 18.85 -5.55
N ASN A 80 18.22 17.78 -4.78
CA ASN A 80 17.46 17.39 -3.60
C ASN A 80 18.28 17.58 -2.32
N ASN A 81 17.80 18.48 -1.47
CA ASN A 81 18.33 18.71 -0.13
C ASN A 81 17.31 18.32 0.96
N THR A 82 16.22 17.64 0.58
CA THR A 82 15.18 17.14 1.49
C THR A 82 15.41 15.67 1.81
N GLU A 83 14.67 15.11 2.78
CA GLU A 83 14.72 13.68 3.11
C GLU A 83 13.92 12.78 2.15
N ILE A 84 13.27 13.37 1.14
CA ILE A 84 12.30 12.70 0.25
C ILE A 84 12.88 12.59 -1.16
N PRO A 85 13.07 11.38 -1.73
CA PRO A 85 13.56 11.22 -3.10
C PRO A 85 12.67 11.94 -4.12
N MET A 86 13.28 12.44 -5.21
CA MET A 86 12.54 13.09 -6.30
C MET A 86 12.30 12.07 -7.42
N GLY A 87 11.05 11.79 -7.74
CA GLY A 87 10.69 10.89 -8.84
C GLY A 87 10.11 11.61 -10.04
N TYR A 88 10.34 11.06 -11.23
CA TYR A 88 9.63 11.46 -12.45
C TYR A 88 9.26 10.25 -13.31
N LYS A 89 8.20 10.41 -14.11
CA LYS A 89 7.71 9.41 -15.06
C LYS A 89 7.89 9.94 -16.48
N LEU A 90 8.33 9.06 -17.38
CA LEU A 90 8.52 9.36 -18.80
C LEU A 90 7.42 8.72 -19.64
N SER A 91 6.92 9.44 -20.62
CA SER A 91 5.97 8.91 -21.61
C SER A 91 6.23 9.48 -23.00
N LEU A 92 5.98 8.67 -24.03
CA LEU A 92 5.93 9.10 -25.42
C LEU A 92 4.47 9.32 -25.79
N VAL A 93 4.10 10.56 -26.04
CA VAL A 93 2.73 10.92 -26.48
C VAL A 93 2.74 10.99 -28.01
N VAL A 94 2.05 10.03 -28.64
CA VAL A 94 1.90 9.95 -30.09
C VAL A 94 0.62 10.69 -30.48
N GLU A 95 0.77 11.81 -31.19
CA GLU A 95 -0.33 12.65 -31.67
C GLU A 95 -0.79 12.28 -33.08
N ALA A 96 0.08 11.65 -33.88
CA ALA A 96 -0.29 11.01 -35.14
C ALA A 96 0.69 9.88 -35.48
N ASN A 97 0.16 8.78 -36.01
CA ASN A 97 0.96 7.73 -36.63
C ASN A 97 0.15 7.08 -37.76
N ASP A 98 0.44 7.46 -39.00
CA ASP A 98 -0.26 6.94 -40.19
C ASP A 98 0.41 5.71 -40.81
N PHE A 99 1.56 5.29 -40.26
CA PHE A 99 2.27 4.09 -40.68
C PHE A 99 1.47 2.84 -40.34
N SER A 100 1.77 1.74 -41.01
CA SER A 100 1.20 0.43 -40.76
C SER A 100 1.64 -0.15 -39.41
N GLU A 101 0.89 -1.14 -38.91
CA GLU A 101 1.23 -1.81 -37.65
C GLU A 101 2.61 -2.50 -37.75
N GLU A 102 3.40 -2.46 -36.67
CA GLU A 102 4.79 -2.96 -36.63
C GLU A 102 5.81 -2.19 -37.50
N ALA A 103 5.41 -1.14 -38.22
CA ALA A 103 6.31 -0.37 -39.07
C ALA A 103 7.33 0.45 -38.27
N LEU A 104 6.86 1.22 -37.27
CA LEU A 104 7.73 2.07 -36.46
C LEU A 104 8.06 1.42 -35.12
N LYS A 105 9.34 1.49 -34.77
CA LYS A 105 9.87 0.99 -33.50
C LYS A 105 10.57 2.09 -32.73
N TYR A 106 10.62 1.96 -31.42
CA TYR A 106 11.36 2.89 -30.56
C TYR A 106 12.36 2.17 -29.66
N LYS A 107 13.40 2.90 -29.29
CA LYS A 107 14.45 2.50 -28.37
C LYS A 107 14.72 3.65 -27.40
N LEU A 108 14.81 3.35 -26.11
CA LEU A 108 15.16 4.33 -25.08
C LEU A 108 16.41 3.84 -24.35
N ASN A 109 17.42 4.71 -24.29
CA ASN A 109 18.59 4.50 -23.44
C ASN A 109 18.68 5.63 -22.40
N GLY A 110 18.71 5.26 -21.12
CA GLY A 110 18.98 6.17 -20.01
C GLY A 110 20.42 6.08 -19.51
N THR A 111 21.02 7.22 -19.20
CA THR A 111 22.38 7.31 -18.64
C THR A 111 22.36 8.13 -17.36
N ASN A 112 22.96 7.58 -16.30
CA ASN A 112 23.24 8.24 -15.03
C ASN A 112 24.76 8.21 -14.78
N THR A 113 25.48 9.28 -15.12
CA THR A 113 26.94 9.33 -14.94
C THR A 113 27.36 9.70 -13.51
N ASP A 114 26.45 10.32 -12.75
CA ASP A 114 26.72 10.77 -11.39
C ASP A 114 26.42 9.71 -10.32
N ASN A 115 25.92 8.53 -10.72
CA ASN A 115 25.50 7.42 -9.85
C ASN A 115 24.56 7.86 -8.71
N ASN A 116 23.62 8.77 -9.00
CA ASN A 116 22.63 9.23 -8.03
C ASN A 116 21.22 8.84 -8.49
N GLY A 117 20.55 7.96 -7.75
CA GLY A 117 19.22 7.48 -8.10
C GLY A 117 19.18 6.53 -9.29
N THR A 118 17.97 6.30 -9.82
CA THR A 118 17.70 5.36 -10.91
C THR A 118 17.17 6.07 -12.15
N VAL A 119 17.59 5.64 -13.33
CA VAL A 119 16.99 6.04 -14.62
C VAL A 119 15.84 5.12 -14.99
N ALA A 120 15.03 5.56 -15.95
CA ALA A 120 13.98 4.73 -16.54
C ALA A 120 14.64 3.54 -17.26
N PRO A 121 13.97 2.37 -17.30
CA PRO A 121 14.54 1.18 -17.92
C PRO A 121 14.91 1.43 -19.38
N ASN A 122 15.99 0.80 -19.81
CA ASN A 122 16.31 0.78 -21.24
C ASN A 122 15.27 -0.07 -21.97
N ILE A 123 14.78 0.44 -23.09
CA ILE A 123 13.80 -0.22 -23.95
C ILE A 123 14.48 -0.47 -25.29
N ASP A 124 14.39 -1.69 -25.81
CA ASP A 124 15.00 -2.05 -27.09
C ASP A 124 13.92 -2.37 -28.12
N MET A 125 14.04 -1.75 -29.31
CA MET A 125 13.31 -2.07 -30.55
C MET A 125 11.85 -2.50 -30.39
N THR A 126 11.06 -1.73 -29.63
CA THR A 126 9.66 -2.03 -29.32
C THR A 126 8.72 -1.34 -30.31
N ASN A 127 7.63 -2.01 -30.72
CA ASN A 127 6.65 -1.45 -31.65
C ASN A 127 5.89 -0.25 -31.03
N ILE A 128 5.72 0.82 -31.80
CA ILE A 128 4.91 2.00 -31.43
C ILE A 128 3.41 1.72 -31.66
N GLY A 129 3.09 0.94 -32.70
CA GLY A 129 1.74 0.67 -33.19
C GLY A 129 1.05 1.91 -33.77
N THR A 130 -0.11 1.70 -34.39
CA THR A 130 -0.81 2.76 -35.14
C THR A 130 -1.61 3.75 -34.29
N GLY A 131 -1.96 4.91 -34.88
CA GLY A 131 -2.88 5.90 -34.30
C GLY A 131 -2.32 6.71 -33.14
N THR A 132 -3.21 7.43 -32.43
CA THR A 132 -2.87 8.25 -31.27
C THR A 132 -2.86 7.43 -29.99
N LYS A 133 -1.86 7.63 -29.13
CA LYS A 133 -1.73 6.93 -27.84
C LYS A 133 -0.67 7.58 -26.96
N THR A 134 -0.66 7.20 -25.69
CA THR A 134 0.45 7.47 -24.77
C THR A 134 1.12 6.17 -24.42
N ILE A 135 2.44 6.10 -24.59
CA ILE A 135 3.26 4.93 -24.26
C ILE A 135 4.07 5.28 -23.02
N GLU A 136 3.93 4.51 -21.95
CA GLU A 136 4.76 4.65 -20.77
C GLU A 136 6.18 4.15 -21.06
N LEU A 137 7.16 5.02 -20.83
CA LEU A 137 8.58 4.71 -21.02
C LEU A 137 9.27 4.28 -19.71
N GLY A 138 8.61 4.51 -18.58
CA GLY A 138 9.02 4.08 -17.25
C GLY A 138 9.26 5.23 -16.27
N THR A 139 9.70 4.88 -15.06
CA THR A 139 9.91 5.81 -13.94
C THR A 139 11.38 5.90 -13.56
N ALA A 140 11.76 7.01 -12.93
CA ALA A 140 13.13 7.31 -12.52
C ALA A 140 13.13 8.12 -11.22
N THR A 141 14.24 8.10 -10.50
CA THR A 141 14.38 8.73 -9.18
C THR A 141 15.74 9.38 -8.99
N PHE A 142 15.82 10.49 -8.25
CA PHE A 142 17.05 11.01 -7.67
C PHE A 142 17.12 10.66 -6.19
N ASP A 143 18.26 10.15 -5.75
CA ASP A 143 18.50 9.78 -4.35
C ASP A 143 18.64 11.02 -3.44
N VAL A 144 18.57 10.76 -2.14
CA VAL A 144 18.68 11.75 -1.07
C VAL A 144 20.00 11.57 -0.31
N PRO A 145 20.74 12.66 -0.03
CA PRO A 145 20.72 13.94 -0.73
C PRO A 145 21.40 13.81 -2.11
N THR A 146 21.09 14.70 -3.06
CA THR A 146 21.82 14.71 -4.34
C THR A 146 23.22 15.29 -4.23
N GLY A 147 23.46 16.16 -3.24
CA GLY A 147 24.73 16.86 -3.08
C GLY A 147 25.01 17.85 -4.21
N GLY A 148 23.99 18.61 -4.63
CA GLY A 148 24.03 19.53 -5.78
C GLY A 148 23.22 19.03 -6.97
N ASN A 149 23.45 19.61 -8.15
CA ASN A 149 22.76 19.21 -9.38
C ASN A 149 23.27 17.84 -9.85
N LYS A 150 22.33 16.93 -10.12
CA LYS A 150 22.56 15.59 -10.69
C LYS A 150 21.73 15.44 -11.95
N ILE A 151 22.29 14.79 -12.97
CA ILE A 151 21.69 14.78 -14.31
C ILE A 151 21.45 13.34 -14.78
N HIS A 152 20.20 13.09 -15.15
CA HIS A 152 19.83 11.91 -15.93
C HIS A 152 19.63 12.30 -17.38
N THR A 153 20.29 11.59 -18.29
CA THR A 153 20.21 11.85 -19.73
C THR A 153 19.52 10.69 -20.43
N TYR A 154 18.62 11.01 -21.35
CA TYR A 154 17.90 10.03 -22.13
C TYR A 154 18.09 10.28 -23.61
N ARG A 155 18.22 9.19 -24.35
CA ARG A 155 18.27 9.17 -25.81
C ARG A 155 17.17 8.25 -26.32
N LEU A 156 16.09 8.85 -26.81
CA LEU A 156 14.98 8.18 -27.46
C LEU A 156 15.22 8.17 -28.97
N GLU A 157 15.13 7.00 -29.58
CA GLU A 157 15.30 6.81 -31.01
C GLU A 157 14.03 6.21 -31.60
N ILE A 158 13.60 6.72 -32.75
CA ILE A 158 12.51 6.15 -33.55
C ILE A 158 13.12 5.55 -34.81
N TYR A 159 12.71 4.33 -35.15
CA TYR A 159 13.21 3.55 -36.28
C TYR A 159 12.08 3.19 -37.24
N PHE A 160 12.41 3.12 -38.53
CA PHE A 160 11.61 2.47 -39.56
C PHE A 160 12.47 1.39 -40.23
N PRO A 161 12.65 0.22 -39.59
CA PRO A 161 13.63 -0.77 -40.01
C PRO A 161 13.28 -1.39 -41.37
N ASN A 162 14.32 -1.83 -42.08
CA ASN A 162 14.16 -2.61 -43.31
C ASN A 162 13.51 -3.96 -43.00
N GLN A 163 12.54 -4.36 -43.83
CA GLN A 163 11.84 -5.64 -43.73
C GLN A 163 12.03 -6.47 -45.00
N GLU A 164 11.80 -7.78 -44.91
CA GLU A 164 11.87 -8.70 -46.06
C GLU A 164 10.70 -8.52 -47.05
N TYR A 165 9.65 -7.80 -46.64
CA TYR A 165 8.46 -7.53 -47.44
C TYR A 165 8.44 -6.09 -47.97
N ASN A 166 7.58 -5.85 -48.97
CA ASN A 166 7.41 -4.53 -49.55
C ASN A 166 6.75 -3.55 -48.56
N GLN A 167 7.47 -2.48 -48.22
CA GLN A 167 7.04 -1.43 -47.28
C GLN A 167 6.46 -0.17 -47.97
N ASN A 168 6.10 -0.24 -49.27
CA ASN A 168 5.61 0.91 -50.02
C ASN A 168 4.25 1.44 -49.50
N ILE A 169 3.51 0.63 -48.73
CA ILE A 169 2.27 1.05 -48.07
C ILE A 169 2.49 2.22 -47.08
N ASP A 170 3.73 2.35 -46.59
CA ASP A 170 4.15 3.36 -45.62
C ASP A 170 4.84 4.58 -46.27
N GLN A 171 4.87 4.65 -47.61
CA GLN A 171 5.34 5.84 -48.31
C GLN A 171 4.42 7.03 -48.00
N GLU A 172 5.02 8.21 -47.87
CA GLU A 172 4.34 9.50 -47.62
C GLU A 172 3.56 9.55 -46.29
N LYS A 173 3.70 8.54 -45.42
CA LYS A 173 3.09 8.53 -44.08
C LYS A 173 3.82 9.48 -43.14
N THR A 174 3.08 9.92 -42.12
CA THR A 174 3.58 10.86 -41.12
C THR A 174 3.49 10.28 -39.71
N PHE A 175 4.42 10.71 -38.87
CA PHE A 175 4.43 10.43 -37.44
C PHE A 175 4.77 11.70 -36.68
N GLY A 176 3.99 11.98 -35.63
CA GLY A 176 4.14 13.14 -34.75
C GLY A 176 4.01 12.72 -33.30
N ALA A 177 4.99 13.05 -32.47
CA ALA A 177 5.00 12.73 -31.05
C ALA A 177 5.83 13.71 -30.23
N TYR A 178 5.70 13.67 -28.90
CA TYR A 178 6.56 14.41 -27.98
C TYR A 178 6.80 13.63 -26.68
N VAL A 179 7.82 14.03 -25.93
CA VAL A 179 8.13 13.42 -24.63
C VAL A 179 7.41 14.18 -23.52
N LEU A 180 6.58 13.46 -22.78
CA LEU A 180 5.94 13.96 -21.58
C LEU A 180 6.73 13.50 -20.35
N ILE A 181 7.12 14.45 -19.50
CA ILE A 181 7.77 14.19 -18.21
C ILE A 181 6.86 14.74 -17.11
N GLU A 182 6.40 13.84 -16.24
CA GLU A 182 5.48 14.17 -15.15
C GLU A 182 6.12 13.92 -13.80
N ASN A 183 5.55 14.54 -12.76
CA ASN A 183 5.89 14.19 -11.40
C ASN A 183 5.58 12.71 -11.13
N TYR A 184 6.46 12.07 -10.38
CA TYR A 184 6.25 10.72 -9.87
C TYR A 184 6.65 10.69 -8.42
N THR A 185 5.77 10.21 -7.55
CA THR A 185 6.12 10.01 -6.15
C THR A 185 7.04 8.80 -6.08
N ALA A 186 8.34 9.07 -5.97
CA ALA A 186 9.32 8.02 -5.81
C ALA A 186 8.98 7.17 -4.57
N PRO A 187 9.03 5.84 -4.68
CA PRO A 187 8.90 4.97 -3.53
C PRO A 187 9.93 5.38 -2.46
N GLN A 188 9.46 5.87 -1.31
CA GLN A 188 10.31 6.21 -0.17
C GLN A 188 10.98 4.94 0.30
N ASN A 189 12.23 4.65 -0.06
CA ASN A 189 12.95 3.48 0.47
C ASN A 189 13.30 3.73 1.94
N ILE A 190 12.28 3.74 2.79
CA ILE A 190 12.29 3.97 4.23
C ILE A 190 11.72 2.72 4.91
N SER A 191 12.10 2.49 6.15
CA SER A 191 11.45 1.45 6.94
C SER A 191 9.98 1.85 7.21
N LEU A 192 9.07 0.88 7.28
CA LEU A 192 7.67 1.14 7.64
C LEU A 192 7.59 1.80 9.01
N HIS A 193 8.45 1.39 9.95
CA HIS A 193 8.59 2.02 11.26
C HIS A 193 8.84 3.53 11.16
N ASP A 194 9.85 3.95 10.41
CA ASP A 194 10.23 5.37 10.32
C ASP A 194 9.19 6.16 9.51
N ALA A 195 8.58 5.56 8.49
CA ALA A 195 7.49 6.17 7.73
C ALA A 195 6.29 6.52 8.64
N ILE A 196 5.90 5.60 9.53
CA ILE A 196 4.82 5.83 10.49
C ILE A 196 5.21 6.94 11.47
N LEU A 197 6.41 6.90 12.05
CA LEU A 197 6.85 7.96 12.98
C LEU A 197 6.89 9.33 12.30
N ALA A 198 7.34 9.41 11.05
CA ALA A 198 7.39 10.65 10.27
C ALA A 198 5.98 11.26 10.08
N GLN A 199 4.94 10.44 9.85
CA GLN A 199 3.56 10.93 9.78
C GLN A 199 3.11 11.64 11.07
N GLY A 200 3.65 11.23 12.23
CA GLY A 200 3.37 11.85 13.52
C GLY A 200 4.26 13.04 13.88
N GLY A 201 5.18 13.44 12.99
CA GLY A 201 6.18 14.47 13.26
C GLY A 201 7.37 13.98 14.11
N GLY A 202 7.60 12.66 14.14
CA GLY A 202 8.65 12.01 14.92
C GLY A 202 8.22 11.62 16.35
N ALA A 203 8.95 10.69 16.95
CA ALA A 203 8.65 10.12 18.28
C ALA A 203 8.44 11.18 19.37
N ALA A 204 9.34 12.16 19.47
CA ALA A 204 9.24 13.22 20.48
C ALA A 204 7.95 14.05 20.36
N THR A 205 7.53 14.35 19.13
CA THR A 205 6.26 15.06 18.87
C THR A 205 5.08 14.22 19.31
N ILE A 206 5.08 12.92 18.97
CA ILE A 206 4.01 11.99 19.35
C ILE A 206 3.90 11.85 20.87
N GLU A 207 5.02 11.64 21.56
CA GLU A 207 5.07 11.48 23.02
C GLU A 207 4.62 12.76 23.76
N SER A 208 4.91 13.94 23.21
CA SER A 208 4.52 15.21 23.82
C SER A 208 3.00 15.48 23.85
N LYS A 209 2.20 14.75 23.06
CA LYS A 209 0.73 14.93 23.01
C LYS A 209 0.01 14.50 24.28
N GLY A 210 0.61 13.62 25.07
CA GLY A 210 -0.04 12.98 26.21
C GLY A 210 -1.20 12.08 25.81
N ASN A 211 -2.06 11.74 26.77
CA ASN A 211 -3.16 10.80 26.55
C ASN A 211 -4.42 11.49 26.01
N PRO A 212 -5.06 10.94 24.96
CA PRO A 212 -6.37 11.40 24.52
C PRO A 212 -7.47 10.98 25.51
N ASN A 213 -8.67 11.52 25.32
CA ASN A 213 -9.83 11.14 26.13
C ASN A 213 -10.42 9.80 25.66
N PHE A 214 -10.03 8.70 26.32
CA PHE A 214 -10.52 7.35 26.03
C PHE A 214 -12.00 7.11 26.38
N THR A 215 -12.66 8.06 27.04
CA THR A 215 -14.08 7.96 27.38
C THR A 215 -15.00 8.43 26.26
N GLN A 216 -14.45 8.93 25.16
CA GLN A 216 -15.17 9.49 24.02
C GLN A 216 -14.65 8.89 22.73
N ILE A 217 -15.55 8.72 21.76
CA ILE A 217 -15.18 8.38 20.39
C ILE A 217 -14.25 9.46 19.84
N ALA A 218 -13.20 9.04 19.14
CA ALA A 218 -12.28 9.96 18.52
C ALA A 218 -12.95 10.81 17.45
N THR A 219 -12.54 12.06 17.41
CA THR A 219 -12.95 13.13 16.50
C THR A 219 -11.80 13.50 15.58
N SER A 220 -12.03 14.41 14.65
CA SER A 220 -10.97 14.97 13.82
C SER A 220 -9.87 15.67 14.63
N THR A 221 -10.20 16.24 15.80
CA THR A 221 -9.24 17.02 16.60
C THR A 221 -8.24 16.17 17.39
N ASP A 222 -8.60 14.92 17.70
CA ASP A 222 -7.74 13.96 18.39
C ASP A 222 -7.35 12.77 17.49
N THR A 223 -7.52 12.90 16.16
CA THR A 223 -7.04 11.90 15.19
C THR A 223 -5.53 12.04 14.96
N GLY A 224 -4.79 10.93 15.01
CA GLY A 224 -3.36 10.86 14.72
C GLY A 224 -2.64 9.76 15.52
N LEU A 225 -1.31 9.89 15.61
CA LEU A 225 -0.45 9.01 16.40
C LEU A 225 -0.29 9.51 17.84
N TYR A 226 -0.25 8.57 18.78
CA TYR A 226 -0.03 8.75 20.22
C TYR A 226 0.91 7.66 20.75
N ALA A 227 1.43 7.84 21.97
CA ALA A 227 2.33 6.89 22.60
C ALA A 227 1.72 6.26 23.86
N SER A 228 2.06 4.98 24.12
CA SER A 228 1.75 4.27 25.36
C SER A 228 2.80 3.19 25.60
N LEU A 229 2.97 2.73 26.84
CA LEU A 229 3.85 1.61 27.15
C LEU A 229 3.15 0.27 26.93
N ASP A 230 3.88 -0.69 26.35
CA ASP A 230 3.54 -2.12 26.35
C ASP A 230 4.57 -2.93 27.16
N GLU A 231 4.62 -4.25 26.98
CA GLU A 231 5.61 -5.12 27.61
C GLU A 231 7.05 -4.85 27.21
N TYR A 232 7.28 -4.39 25.98
CA TYR A 232 8.60 -4.31 25.36
C TYR A 232 9.16 -2.88 25.39
N GLY A 233 8.31 -1.86 25.52
CA GLY A 233 8.73 -0.48 25.60
C GLY A 233 7.65 0.51 25.19
N THR A 234 8.07 1.61 24.55
CA THR A 234 7.17 2.63 24.02
C THR A 234 6.56 2.16 22.70
N SER A 235 5.24 2.02 22.69
CA SER A 235 4.44 1.80 21.48
C SER A 235 3.90 3.12 20.94
N TYR A 236 3.71 3.18 19.62
CA TYR A 236 3.09 4.31 18.92
C TYR A 236 1.86 3.82 18.18
N TYR A 237 0.66 4.23 18.60
CA TYR A 237 -0.60 3.72 18.08
C TYR A 237 -1.39 4.78 17.31
N TYR A 238 -2.10 4.33 16.28
CA TYR A 238 -3.05 5.16 15.55
C TYR A 238 -4.35 5.30 16.34
N ARG A 239 -4.91 6.51 16.33
CA ARG A 239 -6.23 6.82 16.87
C ARG A 239 -6.99 7.69 15.88
N GLY A 240 -8.26 7.38 15.61
CA GLY A 240 -9.16 8.37 15.00
C GLY A 240 -9.95 7.93 13.78
N GLN A 241 -10.39 8.95 13.05
CA GLN A 241 -11.31 8.80 11.92
C GLN A 241 -10.59 8.27 10.68
N LYS A 242 -11.26 7.36 9.97
CA LYS A 242 -10.67 6.60 8.85
C LYS A 242 -10.19 7.49 7.69
N ASP A 243 -10.87 8.60 7.43
CA ASP A 243 -10.57 9.51 6.32
C ASP A 243 -9.44 10.50 6.63
N LEU A 244 -8.95 10.52 7.87
CA LEU A 244 -7.92 11.43 8.36
C LEU A 244 -6.63 10.68 8.76
N LEU A 245 -6.56 9.38 8.51
CA LEU A 245 -5.44 8.52 8.86
C LEU A 245 -4.82 7.88 7.62
N ASN A 246 -3.49 7.83 7.63
CA ASN A 246 -2.69 7.17 6.62
C ASN A 246 -2.09 5.87 7.18
N ASN A 247 -2.96 4.97 7.64
CA ASN A 247 -2.57 3.75 8.35
C ASN A 247 -2.86 2.46 7.58
N ASN A 248 -2.71 2.49 6.26
CA ASN A 248 -2.97 1.35 5.39
C ASN A 248 -1.67 0.77 4.84
N VAL A 249 -1.56 -0.56 4.78
CA VAL A 249 -0.41 -1.23 4.16
C VAL A 249 -0.85 -2.46 3.35
N ILE A 250 -0.21 -2.63 2.19
CA ILE A 250 -0.24 -3.82 1.35
C ILE A 250 1.01 -4.64 1.66
N TRP A 251 0.81 -5.83 2.20
CA TRP A 251 1.89 -6.75 2.57
C TRP A 251 1.44 -8.19 2.41
N GLY A 252 2.29 -9.01 1.79
CA GLY A 252 2.05 -10.45 1.61
C GLY A 252 0.87 -10.81 0.69
N GLY A 253 0.45 -9.91 -0.21
CA GLY A 253 -0.76 -10.09 -1.04
C GLY A 253 -2.06 -9.73 -0.34
N PHE A 254 -2.00 -9.04 0.80
CA PHE A 254 -3.16 -8.66 1.61
C PHE A 254 -3.14 -7.16 1.95
N GLN A 255 -4.33 -6.64 2.23
CA GLN A 255 -4.54 -5.32 2.78
C GLN A 255 -4.59 -5.40 4.30
N TRP A 256 -3.96 -4.44 4.98
CA TRP A 256 -3.93 -4.37 6.43
C TRP A 256 -4.17 -2.94 6.92
N LYS A 257 -4.83 -2.83 8.07
CA LYS A 257 -4.79 -1.63 8.90
C LYS A 257 -3.62 -1.73 9.86
N ILE A 258 -2.82 -0.69 9.95
CA ILE A 258 -1.78 -0.57 10.97
C ILE A 258 -2.46 -0.11 12.26
N ILE A 259 -2.30 -0.90 13.32
CA ILE A 259 -2.80 -0.56 14.66
C ILE A 259 -1.77 0.29 15.39
N ARG A 260 -0.53 -0.23 15.47
CA ARG A 260 0.56 0.40 16.21
C ARG A 260 1.93 -0.10 15.78
N ILE A 261 2.95 0.68 16.10
CA ILE A 261 4.32 0.21 16.35
C ILE A 261 4.33 -0.33 17.78
N ASN A 262 4.75 -1.57 17.97
CA ASN A 262 4.93 -2.21 19.28
C ASN A 262 6.22 -1.69 19.94
N GLY A 263 6.39 -1.91 21.25
CA GLY A 263 7.57 -1.45 21.99
C GLY A 263 8.91 -2.04 21.53
N ASP A 264 8.87 -3.18 20.83
CA ASP A 264 10.04 -3.82 20.19
C ASP A 264 10.32 -3.28 18.77
N GLY A 265 9.54 -2.30 18.30
CA GLY A 265 9.63 -1.71 16.96
C GLY A 265 8.93 -2.50 15.85
N SER A 266 8.34 -3.67 16.13
CA SER A 266 7.52 -4.40 15.16
C SER A 266 6.19 -3.68 14.90
N ILE A 267 5.58 -3.89 13.74
CA ILE A 267 4.36 -3.20 13.30
C ILE A 267 3.18 -4.16 13.41
N ARG A 268 2.21 -3.84 14.28
CA ARG A 268 1.00 -4.65 14.48
C ARG A 268 -0.05 -4.31 13.43
N LEU A 269 -0.46 -5.34 12.69
CA LEU A 269 -1.36 -5.26 11.54
C LEU A 269 -2.66 -6.01 11.81
N LEU A 270 -3.78 -5.45 11.34
CA LEU A 270 -5.11 -6.06 11.35
C LEU A 270 -5.58 -6.30 9.92
N TYR A 271 -5.93 -7.55 9.62
CA TYR A 271 -6.38 -7.95 8.29
C TYR A 271 -7.55 -7.09 7.80
N ASN A 272 -7.52 -6.78 6.50
CA ASN A 272 -8.49 -5.88 5.88
C ASN A 272 -8.83 -6.24 4.43
N GLY A 273 -8.47 -7.43 3.94
CA GLY A 273 -8.81 -7.92 2.60
C GLY A 273 -7.61 -8.35 1.77
N THR A 274 -7.81 -8.59 0.48
CA THR A 274 -6.74 -9.06 -0.44
C THR A 274 -6.18 -7.92 -1.29
N GLU A 275 -4.92 -8.01 -1.69
CA GLU A 275 -4.32 -7.02 -2.62
C GLU A 275 -5.04 -7.01 -3.98
N GLU A 276 -5.58 -8.15 -4.42
CA GLU A 276 -6.37 -8.26 -5.65
C GLU A 276 -7.58 -7.30 -5.64
N GLU A 277 -8.30 -7.22 -4.52
CA GLU A 277 -9.43 -6.29 -4.36
C GLU A 277 -8.98 -4.84 -4.47
N PHE A 278 -7.84 -4.49 -3.86
CA PHE A 278 -7.25 -3.14 -3.98
C PHE A 278 -6.92 -2.83 -5.44
N ASN A 279 -6.31 -3.77 -6.16
CA ASN A 279 -5.95 -3.58 -7.57
C ASN A 279 -7.18 -3.38 -8.47
N ILE A 280 -8.33 -3.96 -8.11
CA ILE A 280 -9.59 -3.77 -8.83
C ILE A 280 -10.23 -2.42 -8.49
N MET A 281 -10.28 -2.06 -7.20
CA MET A 281 -11.04 -0.91 -6.72
C MET A 281 -10.24 0.40 -6.77
N GLY A 282 -8.92 0.34 -6.70
CA GLY A 282 -8.01 1.49 -6.63
C GLY A 282 -7.94 2.15 -5.25
N TYR A 283 -8.56 1.55 -4.23
CA TYR A 283 -8.54 2.03 -2.85
C TYR A 283 -8.69 0.88 -1.84
N VAL A 284 -8.17 1.09 -0.63
CA VAL A 284 -8.19 0.10 0.44
C VAL A 284 -9.62 -0.13 0.96
N ASN A 285 -9.95 -1.36 1.33
CA ASN A 285 -11.23 -1.68 1.94
C ASN A 285 -11.45 -0.85 3.22
N SER A 286 -12.67 -0.38 3.44
CA SER A 286 -13.05 0.30 4.68
C SER A 286 -14.17 -0.41 5.43
N THR A 287 -14.97 -1.20 4.71
CA THR A 287 -16.16 -1.88 5.23
C THR A 287 -16.46 -3.17 4.45
N GLY A 288 -17.33 -4.01 5.00
CA GLY A 288 -17.89 -5.18 4.32
C GLY A 288 -17.17 -6.49 4.63
N LEU A 289 -17.72 -7.57 4.07
CA LEU A 289 -17.29 -8.96 4.34
C LEU A 289 -15.84 -9.24 3.96
N ASN A 290 -15.26 -8.49 3.04
CA ASN A 290 -13.88 -8.68 2.60
C ASN A 290 -12.86 -8.24 3.67
N THR A 291 -13.29 -7.48 4.69
CA THR A 291 -12.44 -7.05 5.80
C THR A 291 -12.12 -8.18 6.80
N GLN A 292 -12.68 -9.37 6.60
CA GLN A 292 -12.54 -10.56 7.44
C GLN A 292 -12.21 -11.79 6.58
N ILE A 293 -11.58 -12.81 7.16
CA ILE A 293 -11.22 -14.06 6.45
C ILE A 293 -12.35 -15.10 6.42
N GLY A 294 -13.50 -14.75 7.02
CA GLY A 294 -14.67 -15.58 7.20
C GLY A 294 -15.24 -15.43 8.61
N THR A 295 -16.02 -16.41 9.06
CA THR A 295 -16.64 -16.41 10.39
C THR A 295 -16.30 -17.68 11.15
N SER A 296 -16.18 -17.57 12.47
CA SER A 296 -15.95 -18.70 13.37
C SER A 296 -16.62 -18.47 14.72
N THR A 297 -16.92 -19.57 15.42
CA THR A 297 -17.19 -19.54 16.86
C THR A 297 -15.89 -19.31 17.63
N TRP A 298 -15.95 -18.60 18.75
CA TRP A 298 -14.82 -18.57 19.68
C TRP A 298 -14.52 -19.98 20.20
N ASN A 299 -15.56 -20.64 20.71
CA ASN A 299 -15.53 -22.03 21.12
C ASN A 299 -16.92 -22.66 20.93
N SER A 300 -16.98 -23.88 20.39
CA SER A 300 -18.25 -24.59 20.23
C SER A 300 -18.82 -25.06 21.57
N ALA A 301 -17.95 -25.32 22.55
CA ALA A 301 -18.34 -25.68 23.91
C ALA A 301 -18.60 -24.43 24.78
N GLY A 302 -19.56 -24.55 25.69
CA GLY A 302 -19.94 -23.52 26.66
C GLY A 302 -20.19 -24.12 28.05
N GLY A 303 -20.80 -23.36 28.96
CA GLY A 303 -21.15 -23.84 30.30
C GLY A 303 -20.00 -23.93 31.30
N ASP A 304 -18.79 -23.56 30.90
CA ASP A 304 -17.63 -23.48 31.78
C ASP A 304 -16.82 -22.21 31.49
N ASN A 305 -16.29 -21.59 32.55
CA ASN A 305 -15.41 -20.44 32.46
C ASN A 305 -14.21 -20.65 31.54
N LYS A 306 -13.71 -21.88 31.39
CA LYS A 306 -12.50 -22.13 30.57
C LYS A 306 -12.65 -21.77 29.10
N TYR A 307 -13.87 -21.79 28.57
CA TYR A 307 -14.10 -21.60 27.14
C TYR A 307 -13.94 -20.15 26.65
N ILE A 308 -13.72 -19.17 27.54
CA ILE A 308 -13.33 -17.81 27.15
C ILE A 308 -11.85 -17.68 26.74
N GLY A 309 -11.03 -18.70 27.01
CA GLY A 309 -9.60 -18.66 26.69
C GLY A 309 -9.31 -18.88 25.20
N TYR A 310 -8.27 -18.21 24.69
CA TYR A 310 -7.70 -18.49 23.36
C TYR A 310 -7.09 -19.90 23.32
N MET A 311 -6.49 -20.29 24.43
CA MET A 311 -6.26 -21.68 24.84
C MET A 311 -6.83 -21.87 26.24
N TYR A 312 -7.14 -23.10 26.64
CA TYR A 312 -7.74 -23.42 27.94
C TYR A 312 -7.33 -24.79 28.44
N GLY A 313 -7.52 -25.02 29.74
CA GLY A 313 -7.04 -26.23 30.39
C GLY A 313 -7.98 -27.41 30.32
N GLY A 314 -7.38 -28.60 30.34
CA GLY A 314 -8.08 -29.86 30.26
C GLY A 314 -8.85 -30.08 28.95
N THR A 315 -9.54 -31.21 28.88
CA THR A 315 -10.25 -31.65 27.66
C THR A 315 -11.54 -30.87 27.43
N SER A 316 -11.86 -30.56 26.18
CA SER A 316 -13.17 -30.00 25.81
C SER A 316 -14.33 -30.91 26.24
N GLY A 317 -15.42 -30.33 26.72
CA GLY A 317 -16.58 -31.04 27.26
C GLY A 317 -16.46 -31.51 28.71
N VAL A 318 -15.28 -31.41 29.32
CA VAL A 318 -15.06 -31.75 30.75
C VAL A 318 -15.08 -30.47 31.59
N SER A 319 -15.91 -30.44 32.63
CA SER A 319 -15.98 -29.29 33.55
C SER A 319 -14.68 -29.10 34.32
N SER A 320 -14.25 -27.85 34.44
CA SER A 320 -13.10 -27.48 35.26
C SER A 320 -13.47 -27.47 36.74
N SER A 321 -12.49 -27.82 37.57
CA SER A 321 -12.62 -28.00 39.01
C SER A 321 -11.92 -26.91 39.83
N SER A 322 -11.02 -26.15 39.21
CA SER A 322 -10.23 -25.10 39.84
C SER A 322 -9.83 -24.03 38.84
N ARG A 323 -9.42 -22.86 39.36
CA ARG A 323 -8.94 -21.76 38.52
C ARG A 323 -7.60 -22.09 37.87
N GLU A 324 -6.75 -22.78 38.59
CA GLU A 324 -5.43 -23.21 38.15
C GLU A 324 -5.55 -24.12 36.93
N GLU A 325 -6.55 -25.03 36.91
CA GLU A 325 -6.86 -25.86 35.75
C GLU A 325 -7.29 -25.01 34.55
N VAL A 326 -8.23 -24.08 34.74
CA VAL A 326 -8.82 -23.28 33.63
C VAL A 326 -7.77 -22.55 32.79
N ILE A 327 -6.75 -22.02 33.45
CA ILE A 327 -5.74 -21.18 32.80
C ILE A 327 -4.61 -21.98 32.16
N LEU A 328 -4.57 -23.31 32.33
CA LEU A 328 -3.59 -24.12 31.60
C LEU A 328 -3.81 -23.94 30.09
N ASN A 329 -2.74 -23.71 29.33
CA ASN A 329 -2.82 -23.50 27.88
C ASN A 329 -2.61 -24.83 27.13
N GLU A 330 -3.47 -25.82 27.43
CA GLU A 330 -3.31 -27.20 26.93
C GLU A 330 -4.15 -27.47 25.68
N THR A 331 -5.33 -26.87 25.61
CA THR A 331 -6.30 -27.12 24.53
C THR A 331 -6.59 -25.83 23.76
N ASN A 332 -6.53 -25.91 22.43
CA ASN A 332 -6.87 -24.80 21.54
C ASN A 332 -8.37 -24.51 21.55
N SER A 333 -8.73 -23.23 21.49
CA SER A 333 -10.08 -22.79 21.11
C SER A 333 -10.35 -23.01 19.62
N ASN A 334 -11.63 -23.04 19.22
CA ASN A 334 -11.99 -23.13 17.80
C ASN A 334 -11.48 -21.93 16.99
N ILE A 335 -11.49 -20.73 17.59
CA ILE A 335 -10.96 -19.52 16.94
C ILE A 335 -9.45 -19.58 16.72
N LYS A 336 -8.68 -20.16 17.66
CA LYS A 336 -7.25 -20.38 17.49
C LYS A 336 -6.97 -21.30 16.30
N THR A 337 -7.63 -22.46 16.25
CA THR A 337 -7.49 -23.40 15.14
C THR A 337 -7.85 -22.77 13.79
N TYR A 338 -8.89 -21.93 13.75
CA TYR A 338 -9.29 -21.21 12.54
C TYR A 338 -8.21 -20.22 12.06
N LEU A 339 -7.64 -19.42 12.98
CA LEU A 339 -6.54 -18.50 12.66
C LEU A 339 -5.28 -19.22 12.21
N GLU A 340 -4.90 -20.30 12.89
CA GLU A 340 -3.70 -21.07 12.55
C GLU A 340 -3.83 -21.74 11.17
N THR A 341 -5.02 -22.23 10.84
CA THR A 341 -5.30 -22.78 9.50
C THR A 341 -5.16 -21.70 8.43
N TRP A 342 -5.62 -20.47 8.69
CA TRP A 342 -5.42 -19.35 7.78
C TRP A 342 -3.93 -19.03 7.63
N TYR A 343 -3.18 -18.92 8.73
CA TYR A 343 -1.74 -18.64 8.69
C TYR A 343 -0.97 -19.70 7.90
N GLN A 344 -1.27 -20.98 8.08
CA GLN A 344 -0.65 -22.08 7.34
C GLN A 344 -0.86 -21.98 5.83
N ASN A 345 -2.07 -21.59 5.40
CA ASN A 345 -2.39 -21.50 3.98
C ASN A 345 -1.86 -20.21 3.33
N SER A 346 -1.85 -19.13 4.11
CA SER A 346 -1.62 -17.78 3.59
C SER A 346 -0.19 -17.28 3.82
N ILE A 347 0.49 -17.67 4.89
CA ILE A 347 1.79 -17.09 5.28
C ILE A 347 2.92 -18.13 5.30
N LEU A 348 2.66 -19.33 5.83
CA LEU A 348 3.69 -20.36 6.01
C LEU A 348 4.35 -20.75 4.66
N GLY A 349 5.69 -20.76 4.65
CA GLY A 349 6.50 -21.12 3.49
C GLY A 349 6.50 -20.08 2.36
N LYS A 350 5.91 -18.90 2.56
CA LYS A 350 5.94 -17.79 1.60
C LYS A 350 7.20 -16.95 1.80
N SER A 351 7.67 -16.27 0.75
CA SER A 351 8.90 -15.46 0.79
C SER A 351 8.87 -14.37 1.87
N TYR A 352 7.69 -13.82 2.15
CA TYR A 352 7.48 -12.78 3.15
C TYR A 352 7.30 -13.31 4.59
N GLU A 353 7.22 -14.63 4.83
CA GLU A 353 7.11 -15.17 6.19
C GLU A 353 8.27 -14.71 7.08
N SER A 354 9.47 -14.60 6.49
CA SER A 354 10.68 -14.11 7.16
C SER A 354 10.57 -12.68 7.70
N GLN A 355 9.57 -11.90 7.25
CA GLN A 355 9.29 -10.55 7.71
C GLN A 355 8.31 -10.51 8.89
N VAL A 356 7.66 -11.63 9.23
CA VAL A 356 6.81 -11.73 10.42
C VAL A 356 7.69 -11.63 11.67
N ALA A 357 7.20 -10.89 12.66
CA ALA A 357 7.82 -10.74 13.96
C ALA A 357 7.03 -11.55 14.99
N ASP A 358 7.73 -12.27 15.87
CA ASP A 358 7.10 -12.81 17.07
C ASP A 358 6.85 -11.66 18.04
N ASN A 359 5.58 -11.44 18.38
CA ASN A 359 5.16 -10.39 19.31
C ASN A 359 3.91 -10.84 20.06
N LEU A 360 3.80 -10.42 21.32
CA LEU A 360 2.81 -10.85 22.28
C LEU A 360 1.35 -10.52 21.92
N PHE A 361 0.46 -11.50 22.09
CA PHE A 361 -1.01 -11.35 22.07
C PHE A 361 -1.60 -11.59 23.46
N CYS A 362 -2.36 -10.63 23.98
CA CYS A 362 -2.84 -10.67 25.37
C CYS A 362 -4.31 -11.10 25.48
N ASN A 363 -4.58 -12.34 25.88
CA ASN A 363 -5.97 -12.80 26.08
C ASN A 363 -6.55 -12.36 27.44
N ASN A 364 -5.74 -11.80 28.35
CA ASN A 364 -6.15 -11.18 29.61
C ASN A 364 -7.36 -11.82 30.33
N ARG A 365 -7.18 -13.05 30.84
CA ARG A 365 -8.18 -13.74 31.65
C ARG A 365 -8.08 -13.36 33.14
N THR A 366 -7.41 -12.27 33.50
CA THR A 366 -7.33 -11.82 34.90
C THR A 366 -8.75 -11.70 35.49
N LEU A 367 -8.96 -12.21 36.70
CA LEU A 367 -10.28 -12.17 37.35
C LEU A 367 -10.49 -10.82 38.04
N LEU A 368 -11.67 -10.24 37.83
CA LEU A 368 -12.14 -9.07 38.57
C LEU A 368 -13.04 -9.47 39.73
N SER A 369 -13.86 -10.49 39.50
CA SER A 369 -14.79 -11.04 40.47
C SER A 369 -15.17 -12.46 40.09
N GLY A 370 -15.62 -13.26 41.05
CA GLY A 370 -15.98 -14.65 40.85
C GLY A 370 -14.80 -15.60 41.02
N GLN A 371 -15.02 -16.87 40.69
CA GLN A 371 -14.03 -17.93 40.90
C GLN A 371 -13.25 -18.27 39.64
N GLY A 372 -13.78 -17.97 38.45
CA GLY A 372 -13.12 -18.17 37.17
C GLY A 372 -12.91 -19.62 36.76
N TYR A 373 -13.74 -20.54 37.27
CA TYR A 373 -13.80 -21.95 36.88
C TYR A 373 -15.23 -22.49 36.98
N GLY A 374 -15.47 -23.65 36.36
CA GLY A 374 -16.76 -24.32 36.36
C GLY A 374 -17.90 -23.41 35.93
N VAL A 375 -19.02 -23.53 36.65
CA VAL A 375 -20.26 -22.77 36.44
C VAL A 375 -20.35 -21.48 37.27
N TYR A 376 -19.26 -21.06 37.90
CA TYR A 376 -19.28 -19.90 38.79
C TYR A 376 -19.26 -18.60 38.00
N ASN A 377 -20.25 -17.74 38.25
CA ASN A 377 -20.32 -16.43 37.63
C ASN A 377 -19.03 -15.63 37.89
N SER A 378 -18.43 -15.12 36.82
CA SER A 378 -17.11 -14.47 36.87
C SER A 378 -17.03 -13.33 35.87
N ASN A 379 -16.30 -12.27 36.21
CA ASN A 379 -16.02 -11.14 35.32
C ASN A 379 -14.51 -11.02 35.11
N TYR A 380 -14.07 -10.73 33.88
CA TYR A 380 -12.66 -10.78 33.46
C TYR A 380 -12.08 -9.41 33.12
N GLY A 381 -10.76 -9.28 33.20
CA GLY A 381 -9.96 -8.06 33.36
C GLY A 381 -10.39 -6.82 32.58
N GLU A 382 -10.89 -6.96 31.35
CA GLU A 382 -11.34 -5.81 30.57
C GLU A 382 -12.75 -5.29 30.92
N TYR A 383 -13.51 -6.02 31.74
CA TYR A 383 -14.78 -5.56 32.31
C TYR A 383 -14.62 -4.48 33.41
N TYR A 384 -13.45 -4.26 34.05
CA TYR A 384 -13.31 -3.22 35.10
C TYR A 384 -12.39 -2.04 34.76
N ASN A 385 -11.69 -2.09 33.63
CA ASN A 385 -11.33 -0.84 32.95
C ASN A 385 -12.59 -0.07 32.50
N LEU A 386 -13.79 -0.62 32.64
CA LEU A 386 -15.06 0.08 32.51
C LEU A 386 -15.35 1.08 33.65
N SER A 387 -14.68 0.97 34.82
CA SER A 387 -14.86 1.89 35.95
C SER A 387 -13.83 3.02 35.98
N SER A 388 -12.58 2.75 35.55
CA SER A 388 -11.48 3.72 35.40
C SER A 388 -11.41 4.34 33.99
N LYS A 389 -11.98 3.68 32.98
CA LYS A 389 -12.00 4.04 31.54
C LYS A 389 -10.62 4.25 30.91
N LEU A 390 -9.58 3.60 31.40
CA LEU A 390 -8.22 3.72 30.85
C LEU A 390 -7.75 2.41 30.22
N PRO A 391 -7.61 2.33 28.89
CA PRO A 391 -7.06 1.13 28.24
C PRO A 391 -5.58 0.92 28.61
N SER A 392 -5.09 -0.31 28.43
CA SER A 392 -3.68 -0.65 28.66
C SER A 392 -3.18 -1.56 27.55
N LEU A 393 -2.00 -1.30 27.01
CA LEU A 393 -1.31 -2.24 26.12
C LEU A 393 -0.55 -3.32 26.91
N LYS A 394 -0.47 -3.19 28.23
CA LYS A 394 0.13 -4.20 29.10
C LYS A 394 -0.82 -5.35 29.41
N CYS A 395 -0.26 -6.55 29.39
CA CYS A 395 -0.84 -7.82 29.75
C CYS A 395 -0.39 -8.25 31.17
N PRO A 396 -1.30 -8.27 32.16
CA PRO A 396 -0.92 -8.52 33.55
C PRO A 396 -0.27 -9.90 33.77
N ASP A 397 -0.90 -10.95 33.23
CA ASP A 397 -0.56 -12.33 33.53
C ASP A 397 0.32 -12.94 32.43
N LYS A 398 1.54 -13.38 32.78
CA LYS A 398 2.48 -14.00 31.83
C LYS A 398 1.87 -15.20 31.11
N ASN A 399 1.03 -15.97 31.78
CA ASN A 399 0.37 -17.13 31.19
C ASN A 399 -0.59 -16.76 30.03
N ASP A 400 -1.06 -15.51 29.96
CA ASP A 400 -1.91 -15.01 28.88
C ASP A 400 -1.17 -14.15 27.85
N ARG A 401 0.16 -14.08 27.95
CA ARG A 401 1.05 -13.40 27.00
C ARG A 401 1.46 -14.37 25.90
N PHE A 402 0.53 -14.63 24.98
CA PHE A 402 0.75 -15.58 23.91
C PHE A 402 1.82 -15.10 22.93
N THR A 403 2.88 -15.89 22.81
CA THR A 403 4.03 -15.69 21.91
C THR A 403 4.42 -17.03 21.30
N LYS A 404 5.17 -17.01 20.19
CA LYS A 404 5.67 -18.23 19.57
C LYS A 404 6.96 -18.72 20.22
N GLU A 405 7.98 -17.87 20.25
CA GLU A 405 9.34 -18.22 20.69
C GLU A 405 9.74 -17.49 21.98
N ASP A 406 9.25 -16.27 22.19
CA ASP A 406 9.57 -15.49 23.40
C ASP A 406 8.97 -16.11 24.66
N THR A 407 9.84 -16.67 25.51
CA THR A 407 9.49 -17.25 26.82
C THR A 407 9.97 -16.40 27.99
N GLU A 408 10.66 -15.27 27.72
CA GLU A 408 11.14 -14.35 28.76
C GLU A 408 10.01 -13.43 29.19
N VAL A 409 9.42 -12.72 28.22
CA VAL A 409 8.29 -11.82 28.43
C VAL A 409 6.97 -12.55 28.20
N GLY A 410 6.91 -13.38 27.15
CA GLY A 410 5.75 -14.19 26.76
C GLY A 410 5.71 -15.61 27.32
N ASN A 411 4.77 -16.42 26.85
CA ASN A 411 4.55 -17.80 27.30
C ASN A 411 5.05 -18.89 26.32
N GLY A 412 5.35 -18.57 25.06
CA GLY A 412 5.83 -19.52 24.05
C GLY A 412 4.83 -20.60 23.65
N ASN A 413 3.53 -20.37 23.87
CA ASN A 413 2.48 -21.37 23.61
C ASN A 413 1.90 -21.35 22.17
N LEU A 414 2.29 -20.38 21.33
CA LEU A 414 1.80 -20.30 19.97
C LEU A 414 2.62 -21.15 19.01
N GLU A 415 1.95 -21.81 18.07
CA GLU A 415 2.62 -22.44 16.91
C GLU A 415 2.97 -21.39 15.85
N TYR A 416 2.08 -20.41 15.64
CA TYR A 416 2.25 -19.28 14.73
C TYR A 416 1.95 -17.96 15.45
N PRO A 417 2.69 -16.87 15.14
CA PRO A 417 2.54 -15.58 15.81
C PRO A 417 1.31 -14.81 15.27
N ILE A 418 0.12 -15.34 15.52
CA ILE A 418 -1.17 -14.82 15.05
C ILE A 418 -2.18 -14.77 16.21
N GLY A 419 -3.01 -13.74 16.21
CA GLY A 419 -4.08 -13.56 17.19
C GLY A 419 -5.19 -12.66 16.66
N LEU A 420 -5.85 -11.93 17.55
CA LEU A 420 -6.89 -10.95 17.24
C LEU A 420 -6.58 -9.62 17.93
N VAL A 421 -7.32 -8.58 17.54
CA VAL A 421 -7.25 -7.26 18.18
C VAL A 421 -7.88 -7.32 19.57
N THR A 422 -7.29 -6.65 20.55
CA THR A 422 -7.83 -6.53 21.92
C THR A 422 -8.85 -5.39 22.04
N ASN A 423 -9.72 -5.40 23.05
CA ASN A 423 -10.59 -4.25 23.33
C ASN A 423 -9.78 -2.98 23.64
N SER A 424 -8.68 -3.12 24.38
CA SER A 424 -7.79 -1.99 24.64
C SER A 424 -7.25 -1.37 23.35
N GLU A 425 -6.83 -2.18 22.37
CA GLU A 425 -6.44 -1.68 21.04
C GLU A 425 -7.60 -1.03 20.28
N LEU A 426 -8.85 -1.50 20.43
CA LEU A 426 -10.03 -0.81 19.87
C LEU A 426 -10.20 0.60 20.47
N ILE A 427 -10.07 0.72 21.80
CA ILE A 427 -10.21 2.00 22.52
C ILE A 427 -9.05 2.95 22.16
N PHE A 428 -7.81 2.45 22.13
CA PHE A 428 -6.66 3.20 21.63
C PHE A 428 -6.90 3.69 20.20
N GLY A 429 -7.47 2.84 19.35
CA GLY A 429 -7.86 3.14 17.97
C GLY A 429 -8.92 4.24 17.80
N GLY A 430 -9.61 4.64 18.87
CA GLY A 430 -10.58 5.74 18.84
C GLY A 430 -12.02 5.33 19.16
N LEU A 431 -12.27 4.04 19.46
CA LEU A 431 -13.56 3.61 19.98
C LEU A 431 -13.69 3.94 21.47
N ALA A 432 -14.92 3.88 21.97
CA ALA A 432 -15.25 4.12 23.36
C ALA A 432 -16.45 3.27 23.76
N GLU A 433 -16.44 2.83 25.00
CA GLU A 433 -17.48 1.98 25.57
C GLU A 433 -18.85 2.68 25.55
N ALA A 434 -19.89 1.88 25.28
CA ALA A 434 -21.29 2.32 25.17
C ALA A 434 -21.54 3.45 24.16
N GLN A 435 -20.65 3.63 23.18
CA GLN A 435 -20.77 4.62 22.11
C GLN A 435 -20.59 3.97 20.73
N VAL A 436 -21.11 4.65 19.72
CA VAL A 436 -21.09 4.20 18.32
C VAL A 436 -20.05 5.01 17.56
N GLY A 437 -19.02 4.33 17.03
CA GLY A 437 -17.90 4.93 16.31
C GLY A 437 -17.81 4.55 14.83
N THR A 438 -18.87 4.75 14.04
CA THR A 438 -18.90 4.34 12.62
C THR A 438 -17.79 4.94 11.74
N SER A 439 -17.28 6.12 12.11
CA SER A 439 -16.20 6.83 11.41
C SER A 439 -14.80 6.35 11.77
N ILE A 440 -14.65 5.54 12.82
CA ILE A 440 -13.34 5.05 13.29
C ILE A 440 -12.76 4.02 12.31
N TYR A 441 -11.43 4.06 12.11
CA TYR A 441 -10.75 3.23 11.11
C TYR A 441 -10.84 1.72 11.35
N LEU A 442 -11.13 1.30 12.58
CA LEU A 442 -11.31 -0.11 12.96
C LEU A 442 -12.72 -0.63 12.66
N THR A 443 -13.70 0.25 12.43
CA THR A 443 -15.09 -0.13 12.16
C THR A 443 -15.31 -0.44 10.68
N THR A 444 -15.81 -1.66 10.43
CA THR A 444 -15.97 -2.23 9.08
C THR A 444 -17.41 -2.55 8.69
N ASN A 445 -18.40 -2.13 9.48
CA ASN A 445 -19.80 -2.53 9.30
C ASN A 445 -20.02 -4.05 9.34
N GLN A 446 -19.16 -4.78 10.07
CA GLN A 446 -19.27 -6.22 10.30
C GLN A 446 -19.09 -6.52 11.78
N ASN A 447 -19.68 -7.62 12.24
CA ASN A 447 -19.45 -8.13 13.59
C ASN A 447 -18.18 -8.99 13.59
N PHE A 448 -17.18 -8.69 14.41
CA PHE A 448 -15.98 -9.53 14.51
C PHE A 448 -15.44 -9.66 15.93
N TRP A 449 -14.87 -10.83 16.23
CA TRP A 449 -14.30 -11.16 17.53
C TRP A 449 -13.08 -10.29 17.88
N THR A 450 -12.97 -9.92 19.15
CA THR A 450 -11.71 -9.43 19.74
C THR A 450 -11.03 -10.56 20.51
N PHE A 451 -9.80 -10.33 20.94
CA PHE A 451 -9.01 -11.26 21.75
C PHE A 451 -9.41 -11.24 23.24
N SER A 452 -10.42 -10.46 23.61
CA SER A 452 -10.67 -10.04 24.98
C SER A 452 -11.89 -10.73 25.62
N PRO A 453 -11.71 -11.49 26.71
CA PRO A 453 -12.81 -12.04 27.49
C PRO A 453 -13.67 -10.96 28.14
N TYR A 454 -14.96 -11.24 28.32
CA TYR A 454 -15.89 -10.33 28.99
C TYR A 454 -16.32 -10.88 30.35
N ASN A 455 -17.18 -11.90 30.35
CA ASN A 455 -17.67 -12.54 31.57
C ASN A 455 -18.11 -13.98 31.33
N PHE A 456 -18.45 -14.64 32.43
CA PHE A 456 -19.22 -15.87 32.42
C PHE A 456 -20.43 -15.66 33.33
N TYR A 457 -21.62 -15.78 32.74
CA TYR A 457 -22.87 -15.93 33.49
C TYR A 457 -23.53 -17.21 33.02
N TYR A 458 -23.65 -18.19 33.92
CA TYR A 458 -24.08 -19.52 33.54
C TYR A 458 -25.35 -19.49 32.67
N PRO A 459 -25.37 -20.18 31.51
CA PRO A 459 -24.34 -21.08 30.96
C PRO A 459 -23.39 -20.43 29.93
N ASN A 460 -23.35 -19.10 29.84
CA ASN A 460 -22.77 -18.36 28.71
C ASN A 460 -21.41 -17.72 29.08
N PRO A 461 -20.28 -18.34 28.71
CA PRO A 461 -19.03 -17.61 28.56
C PRO A 461 -19.17 -16.64 27.38
N THR A 462 -18.71 -15.41 27.58
CA THR A 462 -18.78 -14.35 26.57
C THR A 462 -17.44 -13.69 26.33
N VAL A 463 -17.22 -13.30 25.08
CA VAL A 463 -16.03 -12.61 24.58
C VAL A 463 -16.46 -11.30 23.95
N ILE A 464 -15.61 -10.27 24.06
CA ILE A 464 -15.85 -8.96 23.48
C ILE A 464 -15.78 -9.06 21.96
N TYR A 465 -16.66 -8.34 21.26
CA TYR A 465 -16.65 -8.20 19.82
C TYR A 465 -16.96 -6.75 19.44
N LEU A 466 -16.49 -6.31 18.27
CA LEU A 466 -16.94 -5.06 17.67
C LEU A 466 -18.14 -5.38 16.79
N ASN A 467 -19.26 -4.69 17.01
CA ASN A 467 -20.46 -4.90 16.20
C ASN A 467 -20.44 -4.09 14.89
N ASP A 468 -21.36 -4.43 14.00
CA ASP A 468 -21.59 -3.79 12.70
C ASP A 468 -22.02 -2.31 12.76
N TYR A 469 -22.42 -1.81 13.92
CA TYR A 469 -22.67 -0.39 14.17
C TYR A 469 -21.44 0.36 14.71
N GLY A 470 -20.32 -0.33 14.94
CA GLY A 470 -19.12 0.27 15.54
C GLY A 470 -19.24 0.52 17.04
N SER A 471 -19.97 -0.33 17.77
CA SER A 471 -20.02 -0.35 19.23
C SER A 471 -19.38 -1.63 19.76
N ILE A 472 -18.62 -1.47 20.85
CA ILE A 472 -18.08 -2.59 21.62
C ILE A 472 -19.25 -3.28 22.34
N SER A 473 -19.26 -4.61 22.29
CA SER A 473 -20.29 -5.46 22.91
C SER A 473 -19.70 -6.83 23.26
N SER A 474 -20.52 -7.73 23.79
CA SER A 474 -20.11 -9.11 24.13
C SER A 474 -21.05 -10.13 23.49
N ASN A 475 -20.51 -11.25 23.04
CA ASN A 475 -21.30 -12.35 22.50
C ASN A 475 -20.87 -13.69 23.12
N GLY A 476 -21.80 -14.63 23.20
CA GLY A 476 -21.52 -15.99 23.67
C GLY A 476 -20.52 -16.69 22.77
N VAL A 477 -19.59 -17.45 23.36
CA VAL A 477 -18.49 -18.09 22.61
C VAL A 477 -18.93 -19.00 21.46
N SER A 478 -20.14 -19.55 21.55
CA SER A 478 -20.75 -20.44 20.54
C SER A 478 -21.42 -19.69 19.37
N GLY A 479 -21.52 -18.37 19.44
CA GLY A 479 -21.98 -17.54 18.32
C GLY A 479 -20.94 -17.50 17.20
N SER A 480 -21.36 -17.39 15.94
CA SER A 480 -20.43 -17.25 14.81
C SER A 480 -20.29 -15.78 14.42
N LEU A 481 -19.08 -15.22 14.53
CA LEU A 481 -18.77 -13.84 14.14
C LEU A 481 -17.57 -13.80 13.20
N GLY A 482 -17.35 -12.65 12.55
CA GLY A 482 -16.21 -12.40 11.68
C GLY A 482 -14.87 -12.59 12.39
N VAL A 483 -13.88 -13.04 11.63
CA VAL A 483 -12.50 -13.23 12.10
C VAL A 483 -11.58 -12.32 11.32
N ARG A 484 -10.81 -11.50 12.04
CA ARG A 484 -9.82 -10.59 11.47
C ARG A 484 -8.44 -10.86 12.08
N PRO A 485 -7.57 -11.60 11.37
CA PRO A 485 -6.21 -11.88 11.83
C PRO A 485 -5.47 -10.62 12.27
N VAL A 486 -4.76 -10.74 13.39
CA VAL A 486 -3.73 -9.79 13.79
C VAL A 486 -2.39 -10.50 13.82
N LEU A 487 -1.38 -9.89 13.21
CA LEU A 487 0.01 -10.32 13.29
C LEU A 487 0.93 -9.09 13.36
N SER A 488 2.20 -9.31 13.70
CA SER A 488 3.21 -8.25 13.66
C SER A 488 4.24 -8.55 12.58
N ILE A 489 4.70 -7.52 11.87
CA ILE A 489 5.84 -7.61 10.94
C ILE A 489 7.01 -6.78 11.46
N LYS A 490 8.22 -7.09 11.02
CA LYS A 490 9.42 -6.35 11.42
C LYS A 490 9.32 -4.89 10.99
N GLY A 491 9.69 -3.97 11.88
CA GLY A 491 9.67 -2.52 11.60
C GLY A 491 10.56 -2.09 10.43
N ASN A 492 11.62 -2.86 10.16
CA ASN A 492 12.57 -2.59 9.08
C ASN A 492 12.09 -3.03 7.68
N VAL A 493 10.88 -3.58 7.54
CA VAL A 493 10.27 -3.83 6.23
C VAL A 493 10.24 -2.51 5.46
N ARG A 494 10.81 -2.54 4.25
CA ARG A 494 10.91 -1.35 3.40
C ARG A 494 9.59 -1.19 2.67
N VAL A 495 9.10 0.03 2.59
CA VAL A 495 7.78 0.32 2.00
C VAL A 495 7.90 1.44 0.99
N THR A 496 6.80 1.72 0.32
CA THR A 496 6.58 2.82 -0.62
C THR A 496 5.18 3.35 -0.38
N GLY A 497 4.77 4.46 -0.99
CA GLY A 497 3.45 5.06 -0.71
C GLY A 497 3.43 5.86 0.60
N ASP A 498 2.28 6.45 0.91
CA ASP A 498 2.12 7.36 2.05
C ASP A 498 1.19 6.84 3.14
N GLY A 499 0.58 5.67 2.93
CA GLY A 499 -0.33 5.02 3.87
C GLY A 499 -1.79 5.45 3.71
N SER A 500 -2.10 6.37 2.81
CA SER A 500 -3.47 6.81 2.52
C SER A 500 -4.30 5.69 1.86
N MET A 501 -5.61 5.94 1.74
CA MET A 501 -6.56 4.96 1.17
C MET A 501 -6.27 4.61 -0.29
N ASN A 502 -5.76 5.55 -1.09
CA ASN A 502 -5.50 5.36 -2.52
C ASN A 502 -4.01 5.13 -2.81
N ASN A 503 -3.14 5.40 -1.82
CA ASN A 503 -1.70 5.20 -1.89
C ASN A 503 -1.20 4.54 -0.59
N PRO A 504 -1.70 3.33 -0.25
CA PRO A 504 -1.30 2.63 0.96
C PRO A 504 0.21 2.38 0.96
N PHE A 505 0.78 2.14 2.13
CA PHE A 505 2.14 1.66 2.18
C PHE A 505 2.24 0.36 1.40
N LYS A 506 3.19 0.21 0.49
CA LYS A 506 3.40 -1.04 -0.24
C LYS A 506 4.79 -1.59 0.06
N ALA A 507 4.84 -2.75 0.71
CA ALA A 507 6.09 -3.42 1.04
C ALA A 507 6.85 -3.83 -0.23
N ILE A 508 8.18 -3.67 -0.21
CA ILE A 508 9.09 -3.97 -1.33
C ILE A 508 10.15 -5.01 -0.99
#